data_AF-A0A7Y2XNH9-F1
#
_entry.id   AF-A0A7Y2XNH9-F1
#
_cell.length_a   1.000
_cell.length_b   1.000
_cell.length_c   1.000
_cell.angle_alpha   90.00
_cell.angle_beta   90.00
_cell.angle_gamma   90.00
#
_symmetry.space_group_name_H-M   'P 1'
#
loop_
_entity.id
_entity.type
_entity.pdbx_description
1 polymer ?
#
loop_
_entity_poly.entity_id
_entity_poly.type
_entity_poly.pdbx_seq_one_letter_code
_entity_poly.pdbx_strand_id
1 'polypeptide(L)'
;MYFRYPTFFTFLVFASTMAMIHPADAAGRRNQMTKPDFTKGDPIPAGANHDWTLGATGARGWIYSNRLETSEARQIYITKVHKGSPAEGVLVEGDVLLGISGKPFAYDPRVEMGKALTAAESEAGKGALSVIRWRKGVQDNVVVELPVLGSYSATAPYDCAKSKRIFEQGCQALAKKMAQPNYRGNPITRSLNALALLA
;
A
#
# COMPACT_ATOMS: atom_id res chain seq x y z
N MET A 1 44.72 -22.13 -78.58
CA MET A 1 45.19 -22.80 -77.36
C MET A 1 43.98 -23.51 -76.76
N TYR A 2 43.98 -24.83 -76.89
CA TYR A 2 42.83 -25.72 -76.71
C TYR A 2 42.92 -26.43 -75.35
N PHE A 3 41.77 -26.92 -74.92
CA PHE A 3 41.55 -28.05 -74.01
C PHE A 3 41.33 -27.81 -72.51
N ARG A 4 40.37 -28.62 -72.06
CA ARG A 4 39.58 -28.65 -70.85
C ARG A 4 39.83 -30.02 -70.19
N TYR A 5 39.76 -30.08 -68.86
CA TYR A 5 39.50 -31.25 -67.97
C TYR A 5 40.63 -32.27 -67.68
N PRO A 6 40.54 -33.11 -66.59
CA PRO A 6 39.52 -33.18 -65.50
C PRO A 6 40.04 -33.51 -64.06
N THR A 7 39.07 -33.73 -63.16
CA THR A 7 38.95 -34.81 -62.16
C THR A 7 39.51 -34.67 -60.73
N PHE A 8 38.55 -34.58 -59.80
CA PHE A 8 38.42 -35.26 -58.50
C PHE A 8 39.57 -35.21 -57.50
N PHE A 9 39.37 -34.52 -56.38
CA PHE A 9 39.66 -35.12 -55.07
C PHE A 9 38.69 -34.61 -54.00
N THR A 10 37.98 -35.58 -53.43
CA THR A 10 37.00 -35.50 -52.35
C THR A 10 37.67 -35.10 -51.05
N PHE A 11 37.18 -34.08 -50.34
CA PHE A 11 37.46 -33.91 -48.91
C PHE A 11 36.17 -33.64 -48.15
N LEU A 12 35.94 -34.50 -47.15
CA LEU A 12 34.81 -34.48 -46.23
C LEU A 12 34.65 -33.10 -45.56
N VAL A 13 33.46 -32.52 -45.66
CA VAL A 13 33.04 -31.41 -44.80
C VAL A 13 32.53 -32.02 -43.49
N PHE A 14 33.37 -32.00 -42.44
CA PHE A 14 32.92 -32.24 -41.07
C PHE A 14 32.18 -30.99 -40.59
N ALA A 15 30.84 -31.05 -40.55
CA ALA A 15 30.01 -30.03 -39.95
C ALA A 15 30.16 -30.07 -38.42
N SER A 16 31.03 -29.21 -37.86
CA SER A 16 31.05 -28.93 -36.43
C SER A 16 29.86 -28.04 -36.08
N THR A 17 28.77 -28.67 -35.64
CA THR A 17 27.67 -27.98 -34.95
C THR A 17 28.17 -27.51 -33.58
N MET A 18 28.65 -26.27 -33.53
CA MET A 18 28.95 -25.57 -32.30
C MET A 18 27.61 -25.28 -31.59
N ALA A 19 27.22 -26.17 -30.67
CA ALA A 19 26.05 -25.98 -29.83
C ALA A 19 26.26 -24.71 -29.00
N MET A 20 25.54 -23.64 -29.34
CA MET A 20 25.46 -22.46 -28.49
C MET A 20 24.79 -22.87 -27.18
N ILE A 21 25.59 -23.03 -26.13
CA ILE A 21 25.11 -23.09 -24.77
C ILE A 21 24.56 -21.70 -24.47
N HIS A 22 23.25 -21.52 -24.66
CA HIS A 22 22.56 -20.39 -24.05
C HIS A 22 22.69 -20.57 -22.53
N PRO A 23 23.25 -19.59 -21.80
CA PRO A 23 23.02 -19.56 -20.37
C PRO A 23 21.52 -19.47 -20.19
N ALA A 24 20.91 -20.53 -19.65
CA ALA A 24 19.57 -20.46 -19.15
C ALA A 24 19.58 -19.33 -18.12
N ASP A 25 18.91 -18.23 -18.44
CA ASP A 25 18.65 -17.15 -17.51
C ASP A 25 18.14 -17.79 -16.23
N ALA A 26 19.00 -17.75 -15.21
CA ALA A 26 18.63 -18.11 -13.86
C ALA A 26 17.48 -17.16 -13.52
N ALA A 27 16.26 -17.68 -13.51
CA ALA A 27 15.07 -16.99 -13.05
C ALA A 27 15.44 -16.28 -11.75
N GLY A 28 15.57 -14.96 -11.82
CA GLY A 28 16.15 -14.16 -10.76
C GLY A 28 15.45 -14.49 -9.45
N ARG A 29 16.24 -14.83 -8.42
CA ARG A 29 15.75 -14.88 -7.04
C ARG A 29 14.94 -13.61 -6.83
N ARG A 30 13.62 -13.73 -6.65
CA ARG A 30 12.77 -12.60 -6.24
C ARG A 30 13.46 -11.98 -5.04
N ASN A 31 14.00 -10.78 -5.24
CA ASN A 31 14.89 -10.13 -4.31
C ASN A 31 14.17 -10.06 -2.95
N GLN A 32 14.74 -10.70 -1.93
CA GLN A 32 14.22 -10.63 -0.57
C GLN A 32 14.37 -9.16 -0.15
N MET A 33 13.26 -8.42 -0.09
CA MET A 33 13.30 -7.01 0.29
C MET A 33 13.81 -6.92 1.73
N THR A 34 14.93 -6.25 1.94
CA THR A 34 15.43 -5.99 3.29
C THR A 34 14.45 -5.08 4.01
N LYS A 35 14.08 -5.44 5.25
CA LYS A 35 13.19 -4.64 6.08
C LYS A 35 13.91 -3.34 6.52
N PRO A 36 13.44 -2.15 6.11
CA PRO A 36 14.08 -0.89 6.47
C PRO A 36 13.80 -0.51 7.92
N ASP A 37 14.72 0.27 8.50
CA ASP A 37 14.56 1.01 9.75
C ASP A 37 14.61 2.52 9.47
N PHE A 38 13.42 3.10 9.27
CA PHE A 38 13.28 4.52 8.93
C PHE A 38 13.78 5.46 10.04
N THR A 39 13.83 4.99 11.28
CA THR A 39 14.39 5.78 12.41
C THR A 39 15.91 5.93 12.33
N LYS A 40 16.57 5.10 11.52
CA LYS A 40 18.01 5.18 11.22
C LYS A 40 18.30 5.85 9.88
N GLY A 41 17.26 6.33 9.19
CA GLY A 41 17.38 6.99 7.90
C GLY A 41 17.39 6.05 6.69
N ASP A 42 17.05 4.77 6.88
CA ASP A 42 16.88 3.86 5.74
C ASP A 42 15.78 4.38 4.81
N PRO A 43 15.98 4.42 3.49
CA PRO A 43 14.95 4.84 2.55
C PRO A 43 13.93 3.72 2.32
N ILE A 44 12.77 4.07 1.75
CA ILE A 44 11.87 3.07 1.17
C ILE A 44 12.64 2.34 0.05
N PRO A 45 12.66 0.99 0.02
CA PRO A 45 13.38 0.22 -0.99
C PRO A 45 12.99 0.63 -2.42
N ALA A 46 13.99 0.72 -3.30
CA ALA A 46 13.76 1.12 -4.70
C ALA A 46 12.74 0.19 -5.38
N GLY A 47 11.75 0.80 -6.05
CA GLY A 47 10.65 0.09 -6.72
C GLY A 47 9.48 -0.30 -5.82
N ALA A 48 9.57 -0.09 -4.50
CA ALA A 48 8.47 -0.34 -3.56
C ALA A 48 7.46 0.82 -3.54
N ASN A 49 6.81 1.07 -4.68
CA ASN A 49 5.96 2.26 -4.89
C ASN A 49 4.55 2.14 -4.30
N HIS A 50 4.22 1.02 -3.66
CA HIS A 50 2.88 0.79 -3.14
C HIS A 50 2.78 1.20 -1.66
N ASP A 51 1.97 2.22 -1.39
CA ASP A 51 1.59 2.66 -0.07
C ASP A 51 0.10 2.41 0.20
N TRP A 52 -0.27 2.47 1.48
CA TRP A 52 -1.61 2.13 1.96
C TRP A 52 -2.30 3.34 2.57
N THR A 53 -3.61 3.43 2.41
CA THR A 53 -4.42 4.40 3.16
C THR A 53 -4.47 4.00 4.63
N LEU A 54 -4.18 4.93 5.54
CA LEU A 54 -4.18 4.69 6.98
C LEU A 54 -5.56 4.99 7.60
N GLY A 55 -6.59 4.35 7.05
CA GLY A 55 -7.98 4.51 7.46
C GLY A 55 -8.51 5.94 7.35
N ALA A 56 -9.30 6.37 8.34
CA ALA A 56 -9.99 7.67 8.35
C ALA A 56 -9.06 8.87 8.62
N THR A 57 -7.77 8.65 8.90
CA THR A 57 -6.80 9.72 9.18
C THR A 57 -6.56 10.65 7.98
N GLY A 58 -6.77 10.14 6.76
CA GLY A 58 -6.37 10.81 5.52
C GLY A 58 -4.87 10.89 5.29
N ALA A 59 -4.08 10.13 6.05
CA ALA A 59 -2.67 9.87 5.75
C ALA A 59 -2.53 8.61 4.88
N ARG A 60 -1.47 8.58 4.07
CA ARG A 60 -0.97 7.37 3.41
C ARG A 60 0.36 6.99 4.04
N GLY A 61 0.62 5.69 4.09
CA GLY A 61 1.86 5.18 4.64
C GLY A 61 2.37 3.96 3.90
N TRP A 62 3.68 3.90 3.76
CA TRP A 62 4.38 2.71 3.31
C TRP A 62 4.64 1.78 4.49
N ILE A 63 4.37 0.49 4.27
CA ILE A 63 4.53 -0.55 5.27
C ILE A 63 5.33 -1.68 4.62
N TYR A 64 6.40 -2.12 5.27
CA TYR A 64 7.17 -3.25 4.80
C TYR A 64 6.26 -4.48 4.66
N SER A 65 6.25 -5.09 3.48
CA SER A 65 5.49 -6.30 3.23
C SER A 65 6.41 -7.41 2.72
N ASN A 66 6.35 -8.56 3.36
CA ASN A 66 6.98 -9.78 2.89
C ASN A 66 5.90 -10.64 2.22
N ARG A 67 5.97 -10.82 0.89
CA ARG A 67 4.97 -11.61 0.13
C ARG A 67 3.51 -11.22 0.41
N LEU A 68 3.23 -9.91 0.46
CA LEU A 68 1.91 -9.31 0.75
C LEU A 68 1.46 -9.39 2.22
N GLU A 69 2.29 -9.91 3.12
CA GLU A 69 2.04 -9.93 4.56
C GLU A 69 2.82 -8.81 5.27
N THR A 70 2.16 -8.10 6.18
CA THR A 70 2.72 -6.95 6.93
C THR A 70 2.97 -7.26 8.41
N SER A 71 2.84 -8.52 8.82
CA SER A 71 3.00 -8.98 10.20
C SER A 71 4.42 -8.80 10.76
N GLU A 72 5.42 -8.70 9.89
CA GLU A 72 6.82 -8.43 10.25
C GLU A 72 7.13 -6.92 10.36
N ALA A 73 6.24 -6.04 9.86
CA ALA A 73 6.47 -4.60 9.91
C ALA A 73 6.29 -4.06 11.33
N ARG A 74 7.13 -3.10 11.72
CA ARG A 74 7.04 -2.41 13.03
C ARG A 74 7.04 -0.89 12.89
N GLN A 75 6.99 -0.42 11.66
CA GLN A 75 7.07 0.98 11.30
C GLN A 75 6.14 1.23 10.11
N ILE A 76 5.49 2.39 10.12
CA ILE A 76 4.74 2.91 8.97
C ILE A 76 5.38 4.24 8.59
N TYR A 77 5.93 4.34 7.39
CA TYR A 77 6.49 5.60 6.88
C TYR A 77 5.39 6.43 6.23
N ILE A 78 5.14 7.64 6.71
CA ILE A 78 4.11 8.52 6.14
C ILE A 78 4.60 9.06 4.79
N THR A 79 3.89 8.69 3.73
CA THR A 79 4.19 9.08 2.35
C THR A 79 3.37 10.28 1.90
N LYS A 80 2.21 10.52 2.52
CA LYS A 80 1.33 11.63 2.15
C LYS A 80 0.34 11.93 3.26
N VAL A 81 -0.02 13.21 3.40
CA VAL A 81 -1.18 13.64 4.17
C VAL A 81 -2.09 14.47 3.27
N HIS A 82 -3.38 14.15 3.25
CA HIS A 82 -4.35 14.88 2.46
C HIS A 82 -4.75 16.19 3.14
N LYS A 83 -4.82 17.28 2.36
CA LYS A 83 -5.34 18.57 2.84
C LYS A 83 -6.80 18.42 3.29
N GLY A 84 -7.15 19.03 4.41
CA GLY A 84 -8.44 18.97 5.07
C GLY A 84 -8.73 17.66 5.79
N SER A 85 -7.74 16.77 5.96
CA SER A 85 -7.92 15.50 6.65
C SER A 85 -7.59 15.60 8.14
N PRO A 86 -8.07 14.65 8.96
CA PRO A 86 -7.75 14.61 10.40
C PRO A 86 -6.26 14.67 10.75
N ALA A 87 -5.41 14.08 9.91
CA ALA A 87 -3.96 14.08 10.10
C ALA A 87 -3.27 15.39 9.70
N GLU A 88 -3.96 16.32 9.01
CA GLU A 88 -3.39 17.61 8.64
C GLU A 88 -2.94 18.39 9.88
N GLY A 89 -1.72 18.94 9.83
CA GLY A 89 -1.12 19.67 10.95
C GLY A 89 -0.55 18.79 12.08
N VAL A 90 -0.92 17.50 12.14
CA VAL A 90 -0.42 16.55 13.14
C VAL A 90 0.71 15.69 12.56
N LEU A 91 0.47 15.07 11.41
CA LEU A 91 1.41 14.23 10.68
C LEU A 91 1.89 14.94 9.41
N VAL A 92 3.10 14.60 8.97
CA VAL A 92 3.67 15.07 7.70
C VAL A 92 4.40 13.93 7.00
N GLU A 93 4.64 14.09 5.70
CA GLU A 93 5.49 13.18 4.94
C GLU A 93 6.89 13.07 5.59
N GLY A 94 7.39 11.84 5.71
CA GLY A 94 8.66 11.54 6.38
C GLY A 94 8.53 11.20 7.86
N ASP A 95 7.36 11.36 8.46
CA ASP A 95 7.10 10.82 9.80
C ASP A 95 7.11 9.29 9.78
N VAL A 96 7.54 8.69 10.89
CA VAL A 96 7.50 7.24 11.06
C VAL A 96 6.59 6.93 12.24
N LEU A 97 5.49 6.23 11.99
CA LEU A 97 4.66 5.71 13.08
C LEU A 97 5.28 4.42 13.61
N LEU A 98 5.50 4.38 14.92
CA LEU A 98 6.13 3.26 15.62
C LEU A 98 5.12 2.44 16.44
N GLY A 99 3.91 2.97 16.62
CA GLY A 99 2.90 2.32 17.45
C GLY A 99 1.65 3.16 17.67
N ILE A 100 0.78 2.66 18.53
CA ILE A 100 -0.54 3.19 18.86
C ILE A 100 -0.75 3.21 20.37
N SER A 101 -1.50 4.18 20.87
CA SER A 101 -1.91 4.27 22.28
C SER A 101 -0.77 4.08 23.29
N GLY A 102 0.38 4.71 23.00
CA GLY A 102 1.57 4.66 23.84
C GLY A 102 2.34 3.32 23.82
N LYS A 103 1.95 2.37 22.97
CA LYS A 103 2.65 1.09 22.80
C LYS A 103 3.21 0.95 21.38
N PRO A 104 4.48 0.51 21.22
CA PRO A 104 5.00 0.15 19.91
C PRO A 104 4.14 -0.92 19.25
N PHE A 105 4.10 -0.95 17.93
CA PHE A 105 3.46 -2.04 17.20
C PHE A 105 4.07 -3.38 17.64
N ALA A 106 3.24 -4.31 18.10
CA ALA A 106 3.67 -5.62 18.55
C ALA A 106 3.55 -6.67 17.42
N TYR A 107 2.59 -6.47 16.53
CA TYR A 107 2.19 -7.32 15.43
C TYR A 107 2.04 -6.47 14.15
N ASP A 108 1.22 -6.93 13.20
CA ASP A 108 0.87 -6.24 11.96
C ASP A 108 0.32 -4.82 12.23
N PRO A 109 1.03 -3.77 11.78
CA PRO A 109 0.61 -2.40 11.98
C PRO A 109 -0.74 -2.07 11.35
N ARG A 110 -1.17 -2.75 10.28
CA ARG A 110 -2.49 -2.54 9.66
C ARG A 110 -3.60 -3.02 10.57
N VAL A 111 -3.41 -4.18 11.20
CA VAL A 111 -4.40 -4.75 12.13
C VAL A 111 -4.49 -3.88 13.38
N GLU A 112 -3.35 -3.47 13.92
CA GLU A 112 -3.30 -2.59 15.09
C GLU A 112 -3.90 -1.22 14.81
N MET A 113 -3.55 -0.58 13.70
CA MET A 113 -4.16 0.68 13.26
C MET A 113 -5.68 0.55 13.10
N GLY A 114 -6.17 -0.55 12.48
CA GLY A 114 -7.61 -0.78 12.31
C GLY A 114 -8.37 -0.90 13.63
N LYS A 115 -7.77 -1.60 14.62
CA LYS A 115 -8.32 -1.69 15.98
C LYS A 115 -8.30 -0.34 16.69
N ALA A 116 -7.19 0.40 16.59
CA ALA A 116 -7.04 1.72 17.21
C ALA A 116 -8.03 2.73 16.63
N LEU A 117 -8.22 2.74 15.30
CA LEU A 117 -9.23 3.55 14.63
C LEU A 117 -10.63 3.22 15.13
N THR A 118 -10.98 1.93 15.18
CA THR A 118 -12.29 1.48 15.67
C THR A 118 -12.54 1.95 17.11
N ALA A 119 -11.52 1.89 17.96
CA ALA A 119 -11.61 2.35 19.34
C ALA A 119 -11.75 3.89 19.41
N ALA A 120 -10.92 4.63 18.68
CA ALA A 120 -10.95 6.09 18.64
C ALA A 120 -12.29 6.64 18.14
N GLU A 121 -12.87 6.05 17.10
CA GLU A 121 -14.16 6.46 16.52
C GLU A 121 -15.37 6.16 17.42
N SER A 122 -15.20 5.41 18.51
CA SER A 122 -16.27 5.12 19.46
C SER A 122 -16.53 6.31 20.40
N GLU A 123 -17.72 6.34 21.02
CA GLU A 123 -18.06 7.36 22.03
C GLU A 123 -17.06 7.39 23.19
N ALA A 124 -16.56 6.22 23.60
CA ALA A 124 -15.55 6.11 24.66
C ALA A 124 -14.18 6.63 24.21
N GLY A 125 -13.82 6.42 22.94
CA GLY A 125 -12.57 6.90 22.34
C GLY A 125 -12.56 8.39 22.00
N LYS A 126 -13.75 9.02 21.90
CA LYS A 126 -13.92 10.47 21.70
C LYS A 126 -13.16 11.05 20.50
N GLY A 127 -12.87 10.23 19.50
CA GLY A 127 -12.10 10.64 18.32
C GLY A 127 -10.58 10.59 18.50
N ALA A 128 -10.07 10.31 19.69
CA ALA A 128 -8.64 10.46 19.98
C ALA A 128 -7.82 9.25 19.50
N LEU A 129 -7.24 9.32 18.30
CA LEU A 129 -6.28 8.32 17.82
C LEU A 129 -4.85 8.71 18.25
N SER A 130 -4.38 8.13 19.36
CA SER A 130 -3.00 8.31 19.80
C SER A 130 -2.03 7.43 19.01
N VAL A 131 -1.00 8.05 18.41
CA VAL A 131 0.07 7.36 17.69
C VAL A 131 1.44 7.74 18.24
N ILE A 132 2.36 6.78 18.28
CA ILE A 132 3.77 7.03 18.54
C ILE A 132 4.40 7.46 17.22
N ARG A 133 4.77 8.73 17.12
CA ARG A 133 5.44 9.30 15.96
C ARG A 133 6.93 9.43 16.25
N TRP A 134 7.75 9.14 15.26
CA TRP A 134 9.15 9.54 15.20
C TRP A 134 9.34 10.56 14.07
N ARG A 135 10.06 11.64 14.37
CA ARG A 135 10.40 12.72 13.44
C ARG A 135 11.77 13.28 13.78
N LYS A 136 12.72 13.20 12.84
CA LYS A 136 14.06 13.82 12.95
C LYS A 136 14.77 13.48 14.28
N GLY A 137 14.74 12.22 14.69
CA GLY A 137 15.41 11.74 15.90
C GLY A 137 14.60 11.87 17.19
N VAL A 138 13.44 12.53 17.17
CA VAL A 138 12.56 12.68 18.33
C VAL A 138 11.38 11.73 18.21
N GLN A 139 11.08 11.00 19.28
CA GLN A 139 9.88 10.18 19.40
C GLN A 139 8.89 10.84 20.37
N ASP A 140 7.65 11.00 19.94
CA ASP A 140 6.58 11.60 20.74
C ASP A 140 5.22 10.93 20.49
N ASN A 141 4.30 11.11 21.44
CA ASN A 141 2.91 10.67 21.28
C ASN A 141 2.09 11.85 20.77
N VAL A 142 1.45 11.68 19.62
CA VAL A 142 0.55 12.67 19.04
C VAL A 142 -0.85 12.10 18.89
N VAL A 143 -1.86 12.96 18.94
CA VAL A 143 -3.26 12.57 18.79
C VAL A 143 -3.78 13.10 17.47
N VAL A 144 -4.32 12.20 16.65
CA VAL A 144 -5.08 12.55 15.43
C VAL A 144 -6.56 12.51 15.80
N GLU A 145 -7.22 13.66 15.72
CA GLU A 145 -8.63 13.83 16.10
C GLU A 145 -9.56 13.36 14.98
N LEU A 146 -10.30 12.28 15.22
CA LEU A 146 -11.20 11.67 14.27
C LEU A 146 -12.67 12.01 14.57
N PRO A 147 -13.54 12.04 13.56
CA PRO A 147 -14.98 12.10 13.80
C PRO A 147 -15.46 10.89 14.61
N VAL A 148 -16.25 11.14 15.65
CA VAL A 148 -16.92 10.06 16.39
C VAL A 148 -18.08 9.52 15.54
N LEU A 149 -17.98 8.24 15.19
CA LEU A 149 -18.96 7.51 14.37
C LEU A 149 -19.78 6.52 15.20
N GLY A 150 -19.38 6.26 16.44
CA GLY A 150 -19.96 5.28 17.33
C GLY A 150 -19.25 3.92 17.25
N SER A 151 -19.93 2.87 17.71
CA SER A 151 -19.40 1.51 17.77
C SER A 151 -20.10 0.60 16.76
N TYR A 152 -19.39 -0.42 16.27
CA TYR A 152 -20.01 -1.49 15.50
C TYR A 152 -20.93 -2.33 16.40
N SER A 153 -22.12 -2.68 15.88
CA SER A 153 -23.04 -3.61 16.55
C SER A 153 -22.66 -5.06 16.23
N ALA A 154 -23.21 -6.02 16.98
CA ALA A 154 -22.99 -7.44 16.74
C ALA A 154 -23.55 -7.93 15.39
N THR A 155 -24.49 -7.19 14.81
CA THR A 155 -25.15 -7.52 13.53
C THR A 155 -24.53 -6.77 12.34
N ALA A 156 -23.47 -5.98 12.57
CA ALA A 156 -22.81 -5.21 11.51
C ALA A 156 -22.43 -6.12 10.31
N PRO A 157 -22.57 -5.63 9.06
CA PRO A 157 -22.88 -4.24 8.69
C PRO A 157 -24.38 -3.87 8.78
N TYR A 158 -25.27 -4.85 8.93
CA TYR A 158 -26.72 -4.62 9.03
C TYR A 158 -27.12 -4.19 10.44
N ASP A 159 -28.20 -3.41 10.57
CA ASP A 159 -28.70 -2.90 11.87
C ASP A 159 -27.60 -2.26 12.75
N CYS A 160 -26.74 -1.47 12.10
CA CYS A 160 -25.63 -0.79 12.74
C CYS A 160 -25.60 0.68 12.35
N ALA A 161 -25.81 1.57 13.33
CA ALA A 161 -25.81 3.02 13.11
C ALA A 161 -24.48 3.53 12.51
N LYS A 162 -23.34 3.00 12.99
CA LYS A 162 -22.01 3.33 12.45
C LYS A 162 -21.89 2.92 10.98
N SER A 163 -22.22 1.66 10.66
CA SER A 163 -22.14 1.15 9.28
C SER A 163 -23.04 1.94 8.33
N LYS A 164 -24.27 2.26 8.77
CA LYS A 164 -25.20 3.11 8.01
C LYS A 164 -24.59 4.48 7.72
N ARG A 165 -24.02 5.14 8.75
CA ARG A 165 -23.38 6.46 8.59
C ARG A 165 -22.18 6.41 7.64
N ILE A 166 -21.33 5.40 7.74
CA ILE A 166 -20.18 5.21 6.84
C ILE A 166 -20.67 5.00 5.40
N PHE A 167 -21.69 4.17 5.21
CA PHE A 167 -22.28 3.92 3.89
C PHE A 167 -22.85 5.19 3.27
N GLU A 168 -23.69 5.92 4.00
CA GLU A 168 -24.31 7.17 3.52
C GLU A 168 -23.26 8.23 3.17
N GLN A 169 -22.25 8.44 4.03
CA GLN A 169 -21.15 9.36 3.75
C GLN A 169 -20.30 8.93 2.54
N GLY A 170 -20.05 7.61 2.41
CA GLY A 170 -19.36 7.02 1.27
C GLY A 170 -20.11 7.26 -0.04
N CYS A 171 -21.42 6.99 -0.07
CA CYS A 171 -22.29 7.25 -1.20
C CYS A 171 -22.33 8.74 -1.57
N GLN A 172 -22.43 9.63 -0.58
CA GLN A 172 -22.42 11.08 -0.82
C GLN A 172 -21.09 11.54 -1.45
N ALA A 173 -19.96 11.08 -0.91
CA ALA A 173 -18.63 11.42 -1.44
C ALA A 173 -18.44 10.87 -2.86
N LEU A 174 -18.94 9.66 -3.11
CA LEU A 174 -18.89 9.00 -4.40
C LEU A 174 -19.75 9.71 -5.45
N ALA A 175 -20.99 10.05 -5.11
CA ALA A 175 -21.90 10.81 -5.97
C ALA A 175 -21.29 12.17 -6.34
N LYS A 176 -20.74 12.90 -5.35
CA LYS A 176 -20.06 14.18 -5.59
C LYS A 176 -18.88 14.03 -6.56
N LYS A 177 -18.10 12.96 -6.44
CA LYS A 177 -16.97 12.68 -7.34
C LYS A 177 -17.45 12.33 -8.75
N MET A 178 -18.48 11.51 -8.88
CA MET A 178 -19.03 11.10 -10.18
C MET A 178 -19.71 12.23 -10.93
N ALA A 179 -20.26 13.22 -10.22
CA ALA A 179 -20.87 14.41 -10.79
C ALA A 179 -19.87 15.44 -11.36
N GLN A 180 -18.56 15.26 -11.15
CA GLN A 180 -17.56 16.19 -11.66
C GLN A 180 -17.51 16.14 -13.21
N PRO A 181 -17.47 17.30 -13.91
CA PRO A 181 -17.50 17.34 -15.38
C PRO A 181 -16.37 16.56 -16.08
N ASN A 182 -15.23 16.41 -15.40
CA ASN A 182 -14.05 15.70 -15.89
C ASN A 182 -13.95 14.26 -15.36
N TYR A 183 -15.00 13.72 -14.73
CA TYR A 183 -14.99 12.36 -14.21
C TYR A 183 -14.91 11.33 -15.35
N ARG A 184 -13.71 10.78 -15.56
CA ARG A 184 -13.42 9.72 -16.53
C ARG A 184 -12.76 8.53 -15.82
N GLY A 185 -13.54 7.84 -15.00
CA GLY A 185 -13.08 6.63 -14.32
C GLY A 185 -12.87 5.45 -15.29
N ASN A 186 -12.04 4.49 -14.90
CA ASN A 186 -11.98 3.18 -15.54
C ASN A 186 -13.42 2.59 -15.62
N PRO A 187 -13.84 1.99 -16.75
CA PRO A 187 -15.20 1.47 -16.90
C PRO A 187 -15.65 0.55 -15.76
N ILE A 188 -14.77 -0.32 -15.26
CA ILE A 188 -15.07 -1.24 -14.15
C ILE A 188 -15.38 -0.44 -12.88
N THR A 189 -14.49 0.46 -12.48
CA THR A 189 -14.69 1.31 -11.30
C THR A 189 -15.92 2.18 -11.44
N ARG A 190 -16.18 2.73 -12.64
CA ARG A 190 -17.38 3.53 -12.90
C ARG A 190 -18.66 2.73 -12.71
N SER A 191 -18.72 1.50 -13.25
CA SER A 191 -19.88 0.63 -13.10
C SER A 191 -20.09 0.21 -11.65
N LEU A 192 -19.02 -0.15 -10.92
CA LEU A 192 -19.11 -0.48 -9.50
C LEU A 192 -19.59 0.71 -8.66
N ASN A 193 -19.10 1.91 -8.97
CA ASN A 193 -19.53 3.12 -8.28
C ASN A 193 -21.01 3.43 -8.56
N ALA A 194 -21.47 3.25 -9.80
CA ALA A 194 -22.87 3.42 -10.15
C ALA A 194 -23.77 2.40 -9.42
N LEU A 195 -23.36 1.13 -9.35
CA LEU A 195 -24.08 0.09 -8.60
C LEU A 195 -24.16 0.43 -7.10
N ALA A 196 -23.07 0.92 -6.51
CA ALA A 196 -23.07 1.31 -5.10
C ALA A 196 -24.06 2.45 -4.79
N LEU A 197 -24.33 3.34 -5.74
CA LEU A 197 -25.28 4.44 -5.58
C LEU A 197 -26.75 4.03 -5.81
N LEU A 198 -27.01 2.79 -6.21
CA LEU A 198 -28.36 2.22 -6.35
C LEU A 198 -28.80 1.40 -5.13
N ALA A 199 -27.89 1.16 -4.19
CA ALA A 199 -28.08 0.31 -3.02
C ALA A 199 -28.81 1.02 -1.86
#